data_AF-A0A9E3GJR4-F1
#
_entry.id   AF-A0A9E3GJR4-F1
#
_cell.length_a   1.000
_cell.length_b   1.000
_cell.length_c   1.000
_cell.angle_alpha   90.00
_cell.angle_beta   90.00
_cell.angle_gamma   90.00
#
_symmetry.space_group_name_H-M   'P 1'
#
loop_
_entity.id
_entity.type
_entity.pdbx_description
1 polymer ?
#
loop_
_entity_poly.entity_id
_entity_poly.type
_entity_poly.pdbx_seq_one_letter_code
_entity_poly.pdbx_strand_id
1 'polypeptide(L)'
;MTLDVLLPLKFDHPFTYNVPKDISVKVGDFVLVPFQNKDIIGIVWGKSGPIKSSIKIKDIKKKFDFASLSKDSLIFLEKFSRYNLVDLGITLKLFIFKKAFKEISKKKKSEETFKEYSLKKDISFDGSQKKAIKILDDQISFDKFSTVLLHGITGSGKTLIYFKKIQDFLKKG
;
A
#
# COMPACT_ATOMS: atom_id res chain seq x y z
N MET A 1 15.82 -10.72 19.00
CA MET A 1 14.65 -9.84 19.24
C MET A 1 13.41 -10.56 18.75
N THR A 2 12.26 -10.32 19.38
CA THR A 2 10.95 -10.81 18.91
C THR A 2 10.10 -9.66 18.39
N LEU A 3 9.25 -9.95 17.41
CA LEU A 3 8.30 -9.01 16.86
C LEU A 3 7.00 -9.72 16.47
N ASP A 4 5.96 -8.93 16.25
CA ASP A 4 4.65 -9.42 15.84
C ASP A 4 4.47 -9.29 14.33
N VAL A 5 3.98 -10.36 13.70
CA VAL A 5 3.68 -10.43 12.28
C VAL A 5 2.18 -10.70 12.11
N LEU A 6 1.49 -9.79 11.42
CA LEU A 6 0.11 -10.00 11.02
C LEU A 6 0.06 -10.92 9.80
N LEU A 7 -0.78 -11.94 9.84
CA LEU A 7 -0.94 -12.93 8.78
C LEU A 7 -2.28 -12.75 8.06
N PRO A 8 -2.35 -13.02 6.74
CA PRO A 8 -3.58 -12.91 5.97
C PRO A 8 -4.55 -14.08 6.19
N LEU A 9 -4.96 -14.27 7.44
CA LEU A 9 -5.77 -15.38 7.96
C LEU A 9 -6.98 -14.84 8.76
N LYS A 10 -7.92 -15.71 9.13
CA LYS A 10 -9.09 -15.37 9.96
C LYS A 10 -8.69 -15.21 11.44
N PHE A 11 -7.89 -14.19 11.73
CA PHE A 11 -7.47 -13.81 13.06
C PHE A 11 -7.44 -12.29 13.18
N ASP A 12 -7.86 -11.80 14.34
CA ASP A 12 -7.85 -10.38 14.71
C ASP A 12 -6.58 -9.91 15.42
N HIS A 13 -5.55 -10.75 15.48
CA HIS A 13 -4.30 -10.45 16.16
C HIS A 13 -3.09 -10.96 15.38
N PRO A 14 -1.92 -10.32 15.55
CA PRO A 14 -0.68 -10.80 14.97
C PRO A 14 -0.09 -11.96 15.78
N PHE A 15 0.91 -12.63 15.20
CA PHE A 15 1.64 -13.73 15.82
C PHE A 15 3.10 -13.34 16.06
N THR A 16 3.65 -13.76 17.20
CA THR A 16 5.04 -13.43 17.57
C THR A 16 6.05 -14.37 16.90
N TYR A 17 7.10 -13.79 16.34
CA TYR A 17 8.23 -14.49 15.74
C TYR A 17 9.56 -13.93 16.23
N ASN A 18 10.59 -14.77 16.23
CA ASN A 18 11.97 -14.33 16.42
C ASN A 18 12.51 -13.72 15.12
N VAL A 19 13.34 -12.70 15.26
CA VAL A 19 14.13 -12.12 14.18
C VAL A 19 15.54 -12.71 14.23
N PRO A 20 15.95 -13.52 13.22
CA PRO A 20 17.32 -13.97 13.06
C PRO A 20 18.32 -12.81 12.94
N LYS A 21 19.57 -13.02 13.35
CA LYS A 21 20.61 -11.95 13.38
C LYS A 21 20.95 -11.39 11.99
N ASP A 22 20.75 -12.19 10.96
CA ASP A 22 21.02 -11.88 9.55
C ASP A 22 19.89 -11.11 8.87
N ILE A 23 18.72 -10.97 9.52
CA ILE A 23 17.54 -10.31 8.95
C ILE A 23 17.26 -8.99 9.66
N SER A 24 17.32 -7.88 8.91
CA SER A 24 16.89 -6.57 9.39
C SER A 24 15.50 -6.21 8.87
N VAL A 25 14.57 -5.98 9.80
CA VAL A 25 13.14 -5.77 9.54
C VAL A 25 12.63 -4.55 10.31
N LYS A 26 11.69 -3.83 9.69
CA LYS A 26 10.94 -2.73 10.29
C LYS A 26 9.44 -2.95 10.13
N VAL A 27 8.64 -2.22 10.91
CA VAL A 27 7.18 -2.22 10.80
C VAL A 27 6.75 -1.90 9.37
N GLY A 28 5.79 -2.66 8.85
CA GLY A 28 5.31 -2.59 7.47
C GLY A 28 6.05 -3.48 6.48
N ASP A 29 7.20 -4.07 6.85
CA ASP A 29 7.94 -4.97 5.96
C ASP A 29 7.18 -6.27 5.71
N PHE A 30 7.27 -6.77 4.47
CA PHE A 30 6.77 -8.08 4.10
C PHE A 30 7.77 -9.18 4.46
N VAL A 31 7.31 -10.20 5.17
CA VAL A 31 8.13 -11.31 5.64
C VAL A 31 7.48 -12.66 5.37
N LEU A 32 8.29 -13.68 5.10
CA LEU A 32 7.87 -15.07 5.02
C LEU A 32 8.07 -15.72 6.39
N VAL A 33 7.00 -16.29 6.94
CA VAL A 33 7.02 -16.95 8.25
C VAL A 33 6.33 -18.32 8.22
N PRO A 34 6.79 -19.28 9.03
CA PRO A 34 6.18 -20.60 9.12
C PRO A 34 4.93 -20.57 10.00
N PHE A 35 3.79 -20.99 9.48
CA PHE A 35 2.53 -21.11 10.21
C PHE A 35 1.90 -22.48 10.00
N GLN A 36 1.78 -23.26 11.08
CA GLN A 36 1.44 -24.69 11.02
C GLN A 36 2.35 -25.43 10.02
N ASN A 37 1.77 -26.03 8.97
CA ASN A 37 2.46 -26.87 7.98
C ASN A 37 2.81 -26.11 6.68
N LYS A 38 2.71 -24.78 6.67
CA LYS A 38 2.96 -23.96 5.47
C LYS A 38 3.70 -22.67 5.79
N ASP A 39 4.29 -22.09 4.76
CA ASP A 39 4.89 -20.76 4.84
C ASP A 39 3.89 -19.72 4.32
N ILE A 40 3.77 -18.62 5.06
CA ILE A 40 2.81 -17.55 4.79
C ILE A 40 3.56 -16.23 4.74
N ILE A 41 3.19 -15.40 3.76
CA ILE A 41 3.64 -14.01 3.69
C ILE A 41 2.78 -13.21 4.66
N GLY A 42 3.43 -12.56 5.61
CA GLY A 42 2.82 -11.63 6.56
C GLY A 42 3.50 -10.27 6.52
N ILE A 43 3.00 -9.36 7.36
CA ILE A 43 3.57 -8.01 7.52
C ILE A 43 3.99 -7.80 8.96
N VAL A 44 5.19 -7.25 9.14
CA VAL A 44 5.69 -6.85 10.46
C VAL A 44 4.76 -5.79 11.04
N TRP A 45 4.05 -6.15 12.11
CA TRP A 45 3.00 -5.33 12.70
C TRP A 45 3.54 -4.42 13.81
N GLY A 46 4.51 -4.91 14.60
CA GLY A 46 5.03 -4.16 15.73
C GLY A 46 5.97 -4.96 16.61
N LYS A 47 6.34 -4.39 17.76
CA LYS A 47 7.06 -5.12 18.81
C LYS A 47 6.10 -6.08 19.49
N SER A 48 6.58 -7.28 19.79
CA SER A 48 5.81 -8.26 20.56
C SER A 48 5.62 -7.80 22.00
N GLY A 49 4.46 -8.08 22.57
CA GLY A 49 4.23 -7.96 24.01
C GLY A 49 5.05 -8.97 24.85
N PRO A 50 4.90 -8.95 26.19
CA PRO A 50 5.57 -9.92 27.06
C PRO A 50 5.15 -11.35 26.71
N ILE A 51 6.15 -12.21 26.49
CA ILE A 51 5.96 -13.60 26.09
C ILE A 51 5.77 -14.46 27.34
N LYS A 52 4.75 -15.34 27.32
CA LYS A 52 4.60 -16.38 28.36
C LYS A 52 5.73 -17.40 28.22
N SER A 53 6.41 -17.71 29.31
CA SER A 53 7.72 -18.38 29.38
C SER A 53 7.82 -19.82 28.83
N SER A 54 6.74 -20.42 28.33
CA SER A 54 6.70 -21.82 27.88
C SER A 54 6.42 -22.02 26.38
N ILE A 55 6.30 -20.96 25.58
CA ILE A 55 5.91 -21.07 24.18
C ILE A 55 7.14 -21.12 23.26
N LYS A 56 7.24 -22.16 22.43
CA LYS A 56 8.25 -22.24 21.36
C LYS A 56 7.94 -21.24 20.26
N ILE A 57 8.79 -20.23 20.12
CA ILE A 57 8.70 -19.21 19.06
C ILE A 57 9.43 -19.70 17.82
N LYS A 58 8.82 -19.48 16.65
CA LYS A 58 9.44 -19.78 15.35
C LYS A 58 10.14 -18.54 14.80
N ASP A 59 11.09 -18.77 13.90
CA ASP A 59 11.88 -17.69 13.29
C ASP A 59 11.24 -17.18 12.00
N ILE A 60 11.46 -15.90 11.71
CA ILE A 60 11.20 -15.33 10.37
C ILE A 60 12.15 -16.01 9.37
N LYS A 61 11.61 -16.54 8.28
CA LYS A 61 12.40 -17.24 7.26
C LYS A 61 13.09 -16.30 6.28
N LYS A 62 12.39 -15.22 5.90
CA LYS A 62 12.86 -14.31 4.85
C LYS A 62 12.16 -12.96 4.95
N LYS A 63 12.90 -11.87 4.71
CA LYS A 63 12.34 -10.57 4.36
C LYS A 63 12.27 -10.43 2.83
N PHE A 64 11.18 -9.87 2.32
CA PHE A 64 11.08 -9.52 0.91
C PHE A 64 11.50 -8.07 0.67
N ASP A 65 12.14 -7.83 -0.48
CA ASP A 65 12.54 -6.51 -0.93
C ASP A 65 11.37 -5.81 -1.64
N PHE A 66 10.35 -5.44 -0.86
CA PHE A 66 9.23 -4.61 -1.28
C PHE A 66 9.23 -3.32 -0.47
N ALA A 67 8.62 -2.27 -1.04
CA ALA A 67 8.25 -1.10 -0.25
C ALA A 67 7.36 -1.53 0.93
N SER A 68 7.77 -1.18 2.14
CA SER A 68 7.01 -1.44 3.36
C SER A 68 5.67 -0.72 3.33
N LEU A 69 4.64 -1.31 3.94
CA LEU A 69 3.39 -0.57 4.16
C LEU A 69 3.64 0.63 5.09
N SER A 70 3.07 1.78 4.74
CA SER A 70 3.14 2.99 5.55
C SER A 70 2.36 2.82 6.86
N LYS A 71 2.69 3.62 7.87
CA LYS A 71 1.92 3.67 9.13
C LYS A 71 0.44 3.95 8.87
N ASP A 72 0.13 4.86 7.96
CA ASP A 72 -1.26 5.19 7.59
C ASP A 72 -1.98 4.00 6.97
N SER A 73 -1.29 3.16 6.19
CA SER A 73 -1.86 1.92 5.65
C SER A 73 -2.19 0.93 6.76
N LEU A 74 -1.33 0.79 7.77
CA LEU A 74 -1.57 -0.09 8.93
C LEU A 74 -2.74 0.42 9.78
N ILE A 75 -2.81 1.73 10.03
CA ILE A 75 -3.93 2.38 10.72
C ILE A 75 -5.23 2.19 9.93
N PHE A 76 -5.18 2.33 8.60
CA PHE A 76 -6.32 2.11 7.73
C PHE A 76 -6.81 0.66 7.81
N LEU A 77 -5.91 -0.33 7.76
CA LEU A 77 -6.25 -1.75 7.91
C LEU A 77 -7.01 -2.01 9.22
N GLU A 78 -6.51 -1.47 10.34
CA GLU A 78 -7.16 -1.62 11.65
C GLU A 78 -8.54 -0.94 11.68
N LYS A 79 -8.63 0.30 11.19
CA LYS A 79 -9.90 1.04 11.12
C LYS A 79 -10.91 0.34 10.22
N PHE A 80 -10.49 -0.15 9.06
CA PHE A 80 -11.34 -0.85 8.11
C PHE A 80 -11.87 -2.15 8.70
N SER A 81 -11.00 -2.95 9.33
CA SER A 81 -11.37 -4.19 10.03
C SER A 81 -12.43 -3.91 11.10
N ARG A 82 -12.18 -2.93 11.98
CA ARG A 82 -13.10 -2.53 13.06
C ARG A 82 -14.42 -2.00 12.53
N TYR A 83 -14.40 -1.12 11.54
CA TYR A 83 -15.60 -0.51 10.98
C TYR A 83 -16.52 -1.54 10.30
N ASN A 84 -15.94 -2.52 9.60
CA ASN A 84 -16.70 -3.52 8.86
C ASN A 84 -16.95 -4.82 9.66
N LEU A 85 -16.46 -4.92 10.90
CA LEU A 85 -16.54 -6.11 11.74
C LEU A 85 -15.95 -7.36 11.04
N VAL A 86 -14.80 -7.19 10.38
CA VAL A 86 -14.10 -8.25 9.66
C VAL A 86 -12.73 -8.49 10.28
N ASP A 87 -12.31 -9.75 10.36
CA ASP A 87 -10.99 -10.14 10.88
C ASP A 87 -9.85 -9.28 10.29
N LEU A 88 -8.96 -8.77 11.14
CA LEU A 88 -7.83 -7.93 10.74
C LEU A 88 -6.93 -8.64 9.73
N GLY A 89 -6.64 -9.93 9.94
CA GLY A 89 -5.89 -10.73 8.99
C GLY A 89 -6.62 -10.92 7.64
N ILE A 90 -7.95 -10.98 7.61
CA ILE A 90 -8.69 -11.03 6.33
C ILE A 90 -8.60 -9.69 5.61
N THR A 91 -8.63 -8.58 6.34
CA THR A 91 -8.42 -7.24 5.77
C THR A 91 -7.03 -7.13 5.14
N LEU A 92 -5.99 -7.64 5.81
CA LEU A 92 -4.63 -7.69 5.26
C LEU A 92 -4.55 -8.45 3.93
N LYS A 93 -5.37 -9.49 3.75
CA LYS A 93 -5.37 -10.30 2.53
C LYS A 93 -5.67 -9.47 1.27
N LEU A 94 -6.40 -8.35 1.40
CA LEU A 94 -6.69 -7.43 0.29
C LEU A 94 -5.44 -6.67 -0.18
N PHE A 95 -4.43 -6.52 0.69
CA PHE A 95 -3.19 -5.79 0.41
C PHE A 95 -2.08 -6.69 -0.14
N ILE A 96 -2.29 -8.01 -0.17
CA ILE A 96 -1.24 -8.98 -0.55
C ILE A 96 -1.55 -9.62 -1.91
N PHE A 97 -0.81 -9.20 -2.94
CA PHE A 97 -0.82 -9.88 -4.24
C PHE A 97 0.22 -11.00 -4.31
N LYS A 98 -0.17 -12.22 -3.95
CA LYS A 98 0.74 -13.39 -3.81
C LYS A 98 1.65 -13.65 -5.01
N LYS A 99 1.20 -13.38 -6.25
CA LYS A 99 2.02 -13.63 -7.45
C LYS A 99 3.25 -12.72 -7.53
N ALA A 100 3.17 -11.48 -7.02
CA ALA A 100 4.32 -10.56 -7.01
C ALA A 100 5.53 -11.14 -6.28
N PHE A 101 5.30 -11.84 -5.17
CA PHE A 101 6.35 -12.42 -4.33
C PHE A 101 7.12 -13.56 -5.01
N LYS A 102 6.53 -14.21 -6.03
CA LYS A 102 7.21 -15.23 -6.86
C LYS A 102 8.02 -14.61 -8.00
N GLU A 103 7.58 -13.46 -8.52
CA GLU A 103 8.25 -12.79 -9.63
C GLU A 103 9.49 -11.99 -9.16
N ILE A 104 9.47 -11.39 -7.96
CA ILE A 104 10.65 -10.68 -7.42
C ILE A 104 11.84 -11.64 -7.16
N SER A 105 11.58 -12.92 -6.89
CA SER A 105 12.68 -13.90 -6.80
C SER A 105 13.37 -14.19 -8.13
N LYS A 106 12.82 -13.74 -9.27
CA LYS A 106 13.45 -13.88 -10.59
C LYS A 106 14.25 -12.59 -10.88
N LYS A 107 15.44 -12.74 -11.48
CA LYS A 107 16.28 -11.60 -11.91
C LYS A 107 15.42 -10.58 -12.67
N LYS A 108 15.53 -9.29 -12.30
CA LYS A 108 14.95 -8.16 -13.05
C LYS A 108 15.31 -8.35 -14.53
N LYS A 109 14.30 -8.52 -15.40
CA LYS A 109 14.51 -8.27 -16.83
C LYS A 109 14.91 -6.80 -16.98
N SER A 110 15.83 -6.53 -17.91
CA SER A 110 16.29 -5.18 -18.24
C SER A 110 15.10 -4.23 -18.32
N GLU A 111 15.22 -3.06 -17.67
CA GLU A 111 14.22 -2.02 -17.70
C GLU A 111 13.99 -1.61 -19.17
N GLU A 112 12.90 -2.11 -19.76
CA GLU A 112 12.40 -1.57 -21.02
C GLU A 112 11.94 -0.15 -20.70
N THR A 113 12.78 0.84 -21.04
CA THR A 113 12.41 2.25 -20.99
C THR A 113 11.16 2.44 -21.83
N PHE A 114 10.04 2.74 -21.17
CA PHE A 114 8.82 3.13 -21.84
C PHE A 114 9.13 4.29 -22.79
N LYS A 115 8.74 4.17 -24.06
CA LYS A 115 8.86 5.30 -24.99
C LYS A 115 7.98 6.44 -24.48
N GLU A 116 8.57 7.63 -24.40
CA GLU A 116 7.85 8.83 -24.02
C GLU A 116 6.71 9.08 -25.02
N TYR A 117 5.48 9.14 -24.50
CA TYR A 117 4.31 9.39 -25.33
C TYR A 117 4.05 10.90 -25.37
N SER A 118 4.21 11.51 -26.54
CA SER A 118 3.81 12.89 -26.78
C SER A 118 2.32 12.96 -27.15
N LEU A 119 1.56 13.74 -26.39
CA LEU A 119 0.16 14.04 -26.72
C LEU A 119 0.09 14.76 -28.07
N LYS A 120 -0.74 14.25 -28.99
CA LYS A 120 -0.85 14.78 -30.36
C LYS A 120 -1.70 16.06 -30.49
N LYS A 121 -2.35 16.52 -29.42
CA LYS A 121 -3.33 17.62 -29.48
C LYS A 121 -3.20 18.51 -28.26
N ASP A 122 -3.09 19.82 -28.50
CA ASP A 122 -3.25 20.82 -27.45
C ASP A 122 -4.70 20.83 -26.97
N ILE A 123 -4.88 20.58 -25.68
CA ILE A 123 -6.19 20.51 -25.06
C ILE A 123 -6.56 21.91 -24.57
N SER A 124 -7.55 22.53 -25.20
CA SER A 124 -8.15 23.79 -24.75
C SER A 124 -9.29 23.52 -23.77
N PHE A 125 -9.28 24.16 -22.61
CA PHE A 125 -10.38 24.11 -21.65
C PHE A 125 -11.41 25.22 -21.91
N ASP A 126 -12.70 24.88 -21.80
CA ASP A 126 -13.78 25.87 -21.87
C ASP A 126 -13.87 26.71 -20.57
N GLY A 127 -14.79 27.68 -20.53
CA GLY A 127 -14.95 28.56 -19.37
C GLY A 127 -15.34 27.83 -18.07
N SER A 128 -16.19 26.80 -18.18
CA SER A 128 -16.63 26.02 -17.01
C SER A 128 -15.50 25.16 -16.46
N GLN A 129 -14.71 24.54 -17.35
CA GLN A 129 -13.57 23.72 -17.01
C GLN A 129 -12.45 24.58 -16.42
N LYS A 130 -12.17 25.76 -16.97
CA LYS A 130 -11.21 26.72 -16.40
C LYS A 130 -11.60 27.14 -14.98
N LYS A 131 -12.88 27.42 -14.76
CA LYS A 131 -13.39 27.74 -13.42
C LYS A 131 -13.21 26.58 -12.44
N ALA A 132 -13.54 25.35 -12.87
CA ALA A 132 -13.34 24.16 -12.04
C ALA A 132 -11.86 23.91 -11.74
N ILE A 133 -10.98 24.05 -12.73
CA ILE A 133 -9.53 23.93 -12.57
C ILE A 133 -9.02 24.94 -11.54
N LYS A 134 -9.43 26.20 -11.63
CA LYS A 134 -9.05 27.24 -10.67
C LYS A 134 -9.46 26.88 -9.24
N ILE A 135 -10.72 26.46 -9.03
CA ILE A 135 -11.19 26.02 -7.71
C ILE A 135 -10.36 24.84 -7.19
N LEU A 136 -10.05 23.88 -8.07
CA LEU A 136 -9.20 22.74 -7.72
C LEU A 136 -7.76 23.18 -7.39
N ASP A 137 -7.18 24.16 -8.08
CA ASP A 137 -5.86 24.70 -7.74
C ASP A 137 -5.85 25.40 -6.38
N ASP A 138 -6.94 26.10 -6.04
CA ASP A 138 -7.07 26.82 -4.78
C ASP A 138 -7.34 25.87 -3.59
N GLN A 139 -8.05 24.76 -3.81
CA GLN A 139 -8.49 23.83 -2.76
C GLN A 139 -7.61 22.59 -2.59
N ILE A 140 -6.95 22.12 -3.66
CA ILE A 140 -6.12 20.92 -3.59
C ILE A 140 -4.70 21.31 -3.21
N SER A 141 -4.27 20.83 -2.05
CA SER A 141 -2.86 20.73 -1.70
C SER A 141 -2.44 19.28 -1.93
N PHE A 142 -1.37 19.03 -2.70
CA PHE A 142 -0.91 17.65 -2.91
C PHE A 142 -0.25 17.04 -1.66
N ASP A 143 0.15 17.87 -0.70
CA ASP A 143 0.82 17.45 0.54
C ASP A 143 -0.15 17.27 1.71
N LYS A 144 -1.43 17.62 1.52
CA LYS A 144 -2.46 17.55 2.55
C LYS A 144 -3.73 16.92 2.02
N PHE A 145 -4.47 16.27 2.90
CA PHE A 145 -5.77 15.71 2.54
C PHE A 145 -6.75 16.84 2.16
N SER A 146 -7.41 16.68 1.01
CA SER A 146 -8.47 17.58 0.52
C SER A 146 -9.55 16.77 -0.19
N THR A 147 -10.81 17.18 -0.07
CA THR A 147 -11.96 16.54 -0.73
C THR A 147 -12.68 17.57 -1.58
N VAL A 148 -12.85 17.29 -2.87
CA VAL A 148 -13.58 18.17 -3.81
C VAL A 148 -14.54 17.33 -4.67
N LEU A 149 -15.77 17.81 -4.86
CA LEU A 149 -16.75 17.21 -5.77
C LEU A 149 -16.66 17.86 -7.15
N LEU A 150 -16.15 17.13 -8.15
CA LEU A 150 -16.23 17.54 -9.55
C LEU A 150 -17.49 16.96 -10.20
N HIS A 151 -18.57 17.75 -10.20
CA HIS A 151 -19.86 17.33 -10.75
C HIS A 151 -20.03 17.70 -12.22
N GLY A 152 -20.67 16.82 -13.01
CA GLY A 152 -21.01 17.08 -14.41
C GLY A 152 -21.52 15.82 -15.12
N ILE A 153 -22.25 16.00 -16.22
CA ILE A 153 -22.77 14.90 -17.05
C ILE A 153 -21.65 14.16 -17.82
N THR A 154 -21.95 12.99 -18.37
CA THR A 154 -21.04 12.29 -19.30
C THR A 154 -20.74 13.19 -20.51
N GLY A 155 -19.49 13.20 -20.98
CA GLY A 155 -19.09 14.06 -22.10
C GLY A 155 -18.71 15.50 -21.72
N SER A 156 -18.98 15.96 -20.49
CA SER A 156 -18.63 17.33 -20.05
C SER A 156 -17.13 17.61 -19.86
N GLY A 157 -16.27 16.62 -20.10
CA GLY A 157 -14.81 16.76 -20.01
C GLY A 157 -14.20 16.60 -18.62
N LYS A 158 -14.90 16.03 -17.62
CA LYS A 158 -14.32 15.75 -16.28
C LYS A 158 -12.99 14.99 -16.34
N THR A 159 -12.89 14.01 -17.23
CA THR A 159 -11.67 13.22 -17.43
C THR A 159 -10.48 14.08 -17.86
N LEU A 160 -10.69 15.11 -18.68
CA LEU A 160 -9.63 16.03 -19.09
C LEU A 160 -9.10 16.83 -17.91
N ILE A 161 -9.99 17.23 -16.99
CA ILE A 161 -9.60 17.89 -15.74
C ILE A 161 -8.77 16.94 -14.87
N TYR A 162 -9.15 15.65 -14.76
CA TYR A 162 -8.33 14.66 -14.06
C TYR A 162 -6.93 14.54 -14.64
N PHE A 163 -6.80 14.39 -15.97
CA PHE A 163 -5.49 14.31 -16.61
C PHE A 163 -4.65 15.56 -16.41
N LYS A 164 -5.25 16.75 -16.46
CA LYS A 164 -4.56 18.00 -16.17
C LYS A 164 -3.99 18.01 -14.74
N LYS A 165 -4.79 17.64 -13.74
CA LYS A 165 -4.33 17.62 -12.33
C LYS A 165 -3.28 16.54 -12.07
N ILE A 166 -3.40 15.37 -12.71
CA ILE A 166 -2.35 14.33 -12.67
C ILE A 166 -1.05 14.85 -13.30
N GLN A 167 -1.13 15.52 -14.46
CA GLN A 167 0.04 16.13 -15.10
C GLN A 167 0.68 17.19 -14.22
N ASP A 168 -0.13 18.04 -13.57
CA ASP A 168 0.37 19.09 -12.66
C ASP A 168 1.06 18.49 -11.42
N PHE A 169 0.57 17.35 -10.92
CA PHE A 169 1.24 16.59 -9.86
C PHE A 169 2.58 16.03 -10.35
N LEU A 170 2.60 15.30 -11.47
CA LEU A 170 3.82 14.68 -12.02
C LEU A 170 4.92 15.71 -12.33
N LYS A 171 4.56 16.93 -12.72
CA LYS A 171 5.52 18.03 -12.96
C LYS A 171 6.22 18.52 -11.70
N LYS A 172 5.72 18.22 -10.51
CA LYS A 172 6.36 18.60 -9.23
C LYS A 172 7.49 17.64 -8.82
N GLY A 173 7.61 16.48 -9.48
CA GLY A 173 8.52 15.38 -9.08
C GLY A 173 7.89 14.48 -8.03
#